data_AF-W2W9T1-F1
#
_entry.id   AF-W2W9T1-F1
#
_cell.length_a   1.000
_cell.length_b   1.000
_cell.length_c   1.000
_cell.angle_alpha   90.00
_cell.angle_beta   90.00
_cell.angle_gamma   90.00
#
_symmetry.space_group_name_H-M   'P 1'
#
loop_
_entity.id
_entity.type
_entity.pdbx_description
1 polymer ?
#
loop_
_entity_poly.entity_id
_entity_poly.type
_entity_poly.pdbx_seq_one_letter_code
_entity_poly.pdbx_strand_id
1 'polypeptide(L)'
;MVMGEFAGLYGKDAHPMKTTKRTTDFTIEVMVKAGYAGGYMWSLNPESAYQYNPADTYGTFTEGLLEDDWLTPNKAFVEGMAALDDIKDLKMFPCFEVEVESDAGSE
;
A
#
# COMPACT_ATOMS: atom_id res chain seq x y z
N MET A 1 5.37 -11.24 -14.11
CA MET A 1 3.98 -11.30 -13.61
C MET A 1 3.70 -10.04 -12.81
N VAL A 2 2.46 -9.57 -12.79
CA VAL A 2 2.01 -8.45 -11.95
C VAL A 2 0.84 -8.96 -11.10
N MET A 3 0.88 -8.75 -9.79
CA MET A 3 -0.21 -9.13 -8.88
C MET A 3 -1.38 -8.16 -9.04
N GLY A 4 -2.54 -8.67 -9.44
CA GLY A 4 -3.71 -7.84 -9.77
C GLY A 4 -4.29 -7.11 -8.56
N GLU A 5 -4.46 -7.82 -7.45
CA GLU A 5 -4.92 -7.29 -6.16
C GLU A 5 -4.30 -8.13 -5.05
N PHE A 6 -3.86 -7.50 -3.97
CA PHE A 6 -3.39 -8.18 -2.76
C PHE A 6 -3.55 -7.28 -1.53
N ALA A 7 -3.27 -7.85 -0.35
CA ALA A 7 -3.47 -7.26 0.98
C ALA A 7 -4.91 -7.35 1.50
N GLY A 8 -5.19 -6.61 2.57
CA GLY A 8 -6.43 -6.64 3.35
C GLY A 8 -6.30 -5.72 4.55
N LEU A 9 -6.96 -6.06 5.67
CA LEU A 9 -6.73 -5.38 6.93
C LEU A 9 -5.26 -5.54 7.39
N TYR A 10 -4.53 -4.44 7.52
CA TYR A 10 -3.08 -4.45 7.80
C TYR A 10 -2.78 -3.78 9.15
N GLY A 11 -3.05 -2.48 9.25
CA GLY A 11 -2.95 -1.71 10.49
C GLY A 11 -4.11 -2.02 11.43
N LYS A 12 -5.30 -2.33 10.89
CA LYS A 12 -6.51 -2.61 11.68
C LYS A 12 -6.80 -4.10 11.90
N ASP A 13 -5.88 -5.00 11.53
CA ASP A 13 -6.01 -6.43 11.85
C ASP A 13 -6.10 -6.64 13.37
N ALA A 14 -7.28 -7.01 13.86
CA ALA A 14 -7.55 -7.19 15.28
C ALA A 14 -7.18 -8.58 15.78
N HIS A 15 -6.79 -9.51 14.89
CA HIS A 15 -6.43 -10.86 15.30
C HIS A 15 -5.19 -10.81 16.20
N PRO A 16 -5.16 -11.54 17.35
CA PRO A 16 -4.01 -11.49 18.27
C PRO A 16 -2.67 -11.83 17.61
N MET A 17 -2.72 -12.70 16.61
CA MET A 17 -1.56 -13.12 15.84
C MET A 17 -1.31 -12.27 14.57
N LYS A 18 -2.12 -11.24 14.29
CA LYS A 18 -2.01 -10.38 13.09
C LYS A 18 -2.01 -11.20 11.78
N THR A 19 -2.99 -12.09 11.65
CA THR A 19 -3.02 -13.10 10.58
C THR A 19 -3.12 -12.49 9.18
N THR A 20 -3.97 -11.49 8.98
CA THR A 20 -4.14 -10.82 7.68
C THR A 20 -2.90 -10.01 7.32
N LYS A 21 -2.34 -9.28 8.30
CA LYS A 21 -1.07 -8.57 8.12
C LYS A 21 0.07 -9.54 7.73
N ARG A 22 0.28 -10.63 8.48
CA ARG A 22 1.35 -11.60 8.16
C ARG A 22 1.14 -12.29 6.82
N THR A 23 -0.12 -12.58 6.46
CA THR A 23 -0.42 -13.15 5.13
C THR A 23 0.01 -12.18 4.04
N THR A 24 -0.28 -10.89 4.21
CA THR A 24 0.18 -9.83 3.30
C THR A 24 1.71 -9.78 3.22
N ASP A 25 2.40 -9.79 4.37
CA ASP A 25 3.87 -9.80 4.44
C ASP A 25 4.46 -11.00 3.67
N PHE A 26 3.91 -12.21 3.86
CA PHE A 26 4.33 -13.42 3.14
C PHE A 26 3.99 -13.38 1.65
N THR A 27 2.86 -12.79 1.26
CA THR A 27 2.52 -12.59 -0.16
C THR A 27 3.57 -11.72 -0.84
N ILE A 28 3.98 -10.61 -0.22
CA ILE A 28 5.04 -9.74 -0.75
C ILE A 28 6.37 -10.50 -0.84
N GLU A 29 6.74 -11.25 0.21
CA GLU A 29 7.96 -12.06 0.22
C GLU A 29 7.99 -13.06 -0.95
N VAL A 30 6.87 -13.73 -1.23
CA VAL A 30 6.74 -14.65 -2.37
C VAL A 30 6.84 -13.90 -3.70
N MET A 31 6.18 -12.75 -3.83
CA MET A 31 6.23 -11.91 -5.03
C MET A 31 7.67 -11.50 -5.36
N VAL A 32 8.41 -11.02 -4.36
CA VAL A 32 9.82 -10.60 -4.51
C VAL A 32 10.69 -11.79 -4.89
N LYS A 33 10.61 -12.91 -4.15
CA LYS A 33 11.41 -14.13 -4.42
C LYS A 33 11.13 -14.72 -5.79
N ALA A 34 9.89 -14.66 -6.26
CA ALA A 34 9.48 -15.17 -7.56
C ALA A 34 9.78 -14.19 -8.71
N GLY A 35 10.36 -13.01 -8.44
CA GLY A 35 10.71 -12.03 -9.46
C GLY A 35 9.51 -11.41 -10.16
N TYR A 36 8.44 -11.11 -9.40
CA TYR A 36 7.30 -10.38 -9.94
C TYR A 36 7.74 -8.95 -10.29
N ALA A 37 7.10 -8.37 -11.30
CA ALA A 37 7.39 -6.99 -11.73
C ALA A 37 6.69 -5.94 -10.84
N GLY A 38 5.80 -6.36 -9.95
CA GLY A 38 4.99 -5.48 -9.11
C GLY A 38 3.63 -6.07 -8.77
N GLY A 39 2.80 -5.21 -8.18
CA GLY A 39 1.40 -5.51 -7.89
C GLY A 39 0.62 -4.26 -7.52
N TYR A 40 -0.70 -4.36 -7.58
CA TYR A 40 -1.60 -3.32 -7.10
C TYR A 40 -2.13 -3.74 -5.73
N MET A 41 -1.70 -3.02 -4.69
CA MET A 41 -2.21 -3.23 -3.33
C MET A 41 -3.66 -2.76 -3.29
N TRP A 42 -4.55 -3.63 -2.84
CA TRP A 42 -5.96 -3.32 -2.64
C TRP A 42 -6.16 -2.86 -1.18
N SER A 43 -6.55 -1.61 -0.94
CA SER A 43 -6.71 -0.54 -1.92
C SER A 43 -6.27 0.81 -1.37
N LEU A 44 -6.25 1.81 -2.25
CA LEU A 44 -6.10 3.20 -1.84
C LEU A 44 -7.29 3.67 -0.99
N ASN A 45 -8.50 3.21 -1.34
CA ASN A 45 -9.78 3.66 -0.84
C ASN A 45 -10.00 3.27 0.64
N PRO A 46 -10.15 4.23 1.57
CA PRO A 46 -10.34 3.96 3.00
C PRO A 46 -11.62 3.17 3.30
N GLU A 47 -12.66 3.32 2.47
CA GLU A 47 -13.97 2.69 2.62
C GLU A 47 -14.03 1.23 2.18
N SER A 48 -12.92 0.65 1.72
CA SER A 48 -12.85 -0.76 1.32
C SER A 48 -13.23 -1.66 2.48
N ALA A 49 -14.30 -2.44 2.30
CA ALA A 49 -14.94 -3.18 3.38
C ALA A 49 -14.54 -4.67 3.41
N TYR A 50 -14.25 -5.15 4.61
CA TYR A 50 -13.96 -6.55 4.94
C TYR A 50 -15.00 -7.06 5.94
N GLN A 51 -15.44 -8.32 5.76
CA GLN A 51 -16.57 -8.86 6.54
C GLN A 51 -16.16 -9.54 7.85
N TYR A 52 -14.86 -9.72 8.10
CA TYR A 52 -14.38 -10.49 9.24
C TYR A 52 -13.17 -9.84 9.91
N ASN A 53 -13.29 -9.51 11.21
CA ASN A 53 -12.19 -9.03 12.04
C ASN A 53 -12.57 -9.05 13.55
N PRO A 54 -11.80 -9.72 14.43
CA PRO A 54 -10.76 -10.68 14.10
C PRO A 54 -11.32 -12.00 13.57
N ALA A 55 -10.69 -12.56 12.53
CA ALA A 55 -10.90 -13.92 11.98
C ALA A 55 -12.34 -14.42 11.77
N ASP A 56 -13.02 -14.87 12.82
CA ASP A 56 -14.36 -15.45 12.80
C ASP A 56 -15.46 -14.46 13.22
N THR A 57 -15.08 -13.26 13.66
CA THR A 57 -16.01 -12.21 14.05
C THR A 57 -16.53 -11.48 12.83
N TYR A 58 -17.79 -11.75 12.47
CA TYR A 58 -18.47 -11.08 11.36
C TYR A 58 -18.82 -9.62 11.69
N GLY A 59 -18.66 -8.74 10.71
CA GLY A 59 -18.99 -7.32 10.81
C GLY A 59 -18.70 -6.57 9.51
N THR A 60 -18.59 -5.25 9.58
CA THR A 60 -18.09 -4.41 8.49
C THR A 60 -16.91 -3.61 9.00
N PHE A 61 -15.74 -3.89 8.47
CA PHE A 61 -14.49 -3.25 8.85
C PHE A 61 -13.87 -2.59 7.63
N THR A 62 -13.42 -1.35 7.76
CA THR A 62 -12.89 -0.58 6.64
C THR A 62 -11.42 -0.24 6.84
N GLU A 63 -10.62 -0.47 5.81
CA GLU A 63 -9.23 -0.04 5.75
C GLU A 63 -8.78 0.11 4.29
N GLY A 64 -8.07 1.19 4.03
CA GLY A 64 -7.28 1.40 2.82
C GLY A 64 -5.93 1.99 3.18
N LEU A 65 -5.16 2.35 2.15
CA LEU A 65 -3.88 3.03 2.31
C LEU A 65 -4.04 4.48 2.78
N LEU A 66 -5.20 5.09 2.52
CA LEU A 66 -5.61 6.35 3.11
C LEU A 66 -6.49 6.11 4.34
N GLU A 67 -6.53 7.10 5.22
CA GLU A 67 -7.54 7.21 6.26
C GLU A 67 -8.84 7.80 5.70
N ASP A 68 -9.92 7.77 6.49
CA ASP A 68 -11.28 8.16 6.07
C ASP A 68 -11.38 9.62 5.56
N ASP A 69 -10.39 10.47 5.86
CA ASP A 69 -10.30 11.85 5.36
C ASP A 69 -9.82 11.96 3.91
N TRP A 70 -9.44 10.84 3.27
CA TRP A 70 -8.91 10.76 1.91
C TRP A 70 -7.62 11.56 1.67
N LEU A 71 -6.93 11.96 2.73
CA LEU A 71 -5.74 12.82 2.67
C LEU A 71 -4.59 12.24 3.48
N THR A 72 -4.88 11.75 4.68
CA THR A 72 -3.88 11.22 5.60
C THR A 72 -3.53 9.79 5.20
N PRO A 73 -2.25 9.46 5.01
CA PRO A 73 -1.86 8.08 4.75
C PRO A 73 -1.95 7.24 6.04
N ASN A 74 -2.46 6.02 5.90
CA ASN A 74 -2.31 4.97 6.90
C ASN A 74 -0.84 4.54 6.93
N LYS A 75 -0.06 5.19 7.80
CA LYS A 75 1.40 5.01 7.85
C LYS A 75 1.82 3.58 8.10
N ALA A 76 1.11 2.85 8.96
CA ALA A 76 1.43 1.46 9.25
C ALA A 76 1.29 0.58 8.00
N PHE A 77 0.28 0.84 7.18
CA PHE A 77 0.08 0.11 5.92
C PHE A 77 1.13 0.52 4.88
N VAL A 78 1.41 1.82 4.72
CA VAL A 78 2.47 2.30 3.81
C VAL A 78 3.84 1.70 4.16
N GLU A 79 4.24 1.76 5.43
CA GLU A 79 5.48 1.17 5.93
C GLU A 79 5.53 -0.35 5.69
N GLY A 80 4.38 -1.01 5.82
CA GLY A 80 4.24 -2.43 5.54
C GLY A 80 4.52 -2.82 4.09
N MET A 81 4.25 -1.91 3.14
CA MET A 81 4.47 -2.14 1.72
C MET A 81 5.93 -1.90 1.28
N ALA A 82 6.78 -1.33 2.14
CA ALA A 82 8.17 -1.00 1.81
C ALA A 82 9.00 -2.21 1.37
N ALA A 83 8.60 -3.44 1.72
CA ALA A 83 9.25 -4.66 1.22
C ALA A 83 9.13 -4.84 -0.31
N LEU A 84 8.21 -4.13 -0.98
CA LEU A 84 8.13 -4.08 -2.44
C LEU A 84 9.26 -3.25 -3.08
N ASP A 85 9.97 -2.44 -2.30
CA ASP A 85 11.13 -1.68 -2.79
C ASP A 85 12.27 -2.61 -3.26
N ASP A 86 12.27 -3.86 -2.80
CA ASP A 86 13.22 -4.91 -3.20
C ASP A 86 12.87 -5.59 -4.54
N ILE A 87 11.80 -5.16 -5.22
CA ILE A 87 11.47 -5.67 -6.55
C ILE A 87 12.61 -5.36 -7.53
N LYS A 88 13.00 -6.40 -8.27
CA LYS A 88 14.08 -6.31 -9.25
C LYS A 88 13.78 -5.22 -10.27
N ASP A 89 14.79 -4.39 -10.55
CA ASP A 89 14.76 -3.31 -11.53
C ASP A 89 13.79 -2.16 -11.19
N LEU A 90 13.24 -2.11 -9.96
CA LEU A 90 12.48 -0.95 -9.49
C LEU A 90 13.38 0.28 -9.46
N LYS A 91 12.90 1.36 -10.09
CA LYS A 91 13.60 2.64 -10.18
C LYS A 91 12.58 3.76 -10.04
N MET A 92 12.97 4.81 -9.33
CA MET A 92 12.19 6.04 -9.32
C MET A 92 12.06 6.56 -10.74
N PHE A 93 10.88 7.09 -11.06
CA PHE A 93 10.67 7.80 -12.32
C PHE A 93 11.65 8.99 -12.37
N PRO A 94 12.37 9.20 -13.48
CA PRO A 94 13.33 10.30 -13.57
C PRO A 94 12.63 11.63 -13.34
N CYS A 95 13.25 12.51 -12.56
CA CYS A 95 12.78 13.89 -12.43
C CYS A 95 12.94 14.61 -13.78
N PHE A 96 11.96 15.45 -14.12
CA PHE A 96 12.11 16.39 -15.23
C PHE A 96 12.93 17.59 -14.76
N GLU A 97 13.79 18.13 -15.63
CA GLU A 97 14.38 19.45 -15.39
C GLU A 97 13.25 20.49 -15.41
N VAL A 98 13.11 21.24 -14.31
CA VAL A 98 12.16 22.34 -14.24
C VAL A 98 12.85 23.58 -14.80
N GLU A 99 12.38 24.09 -15.94
CA GLU A 99 12.77 25.41 -16.41
C GLU A 99 12.23 26.43 -15.41
N VAL A 100 13.13 27.03 -14.62
CA VAL A 100 12.78 28.16 -13.76
C VAL A 100 12.70 29.38 -14.68
N GLU A 101 11.48 29.84 -15.00
CA GLU A 101 11.32 31.17 -15.59
C GLU A 101 11.99 32.18 -14.66
N SER A 102 13.09 32.78 -15.12
CA SER A 102 13.71 33.90 -14.43
C SER A 102 12.67 35.02 -14.33
N ASP A 103 12.37 35.48 -13.11
CA ASP A 103 11.51 36.64 -12.82
C ASP A 103 11.69 37.70 -13.91
N ALA A 104 10.73 37.76 -14.83
CA ALA A 104 10.64 38.86 -15.76
C ALA A 104 10.37 40.11 -14.91
N GLY A 105 11.31 41.05 -15.02
CA GLY A 105 11.49 42.17 -14.14
C GLY A 105 10.20 42.92 -13.78
N SER A 106 10.19 43.37 -12.53
CA SER A 106 9.31 44.40 -12.02
C SER A 106 9.53 45.69 -12.80
N GLU A 107 8.50 46.17 -13.50
CA GLU A 107 8.24 47.60 -13.77
C GLU A 107 6.72 47.87 -13.75
#